data_AF-A0A1M6NTF0-F1
#
_entry.id   AF-A0A1M6NTF0-F1
#
_cell.length_a   1.000
_cell.length_b   1.000
_cell.length_c   1.000
_cell.angle_alpha   90.00
_cell.angle_beta   90.00
_cell.angle_gamma   90.00
#
_symmetry.space_group_name_H-M   'P 1'
#
loop_
_entity.id
_entity.type
_entity.pdbx_description
1 polymer ?
#
loop_
_entity_poly.entity_id
_entity_poly.type
_entity_poly.pdbx_seq_one_letter_code
_entity_poly.pdbx_strand_id
1 'polypeptide(L)'
;MKSIIASSLIAGIAAMSAHANAETSTGNETPKQQCAIAYVTGIGGTAQSLREYLSSSNRYRYLAENPIQCKLSDEGRASGCVGVTSLRHERVSVYDDSDDATMTVVARVELDRGTYPVIIVVPRQDVKCEE
;
A
#
# COMPACT_ATOMS: atom_id res chain seq x y z
N MET A 1 -20.11 -59.19 -41.91
CA MET A 1 -20.12 -58.03 -42.82
C MET A 1 -19.75 -56.80 -42.00
N LYS A 2 -18.99 -55.89 -42.61
CA LYS A 2 -18.30 -54.75 -42.01
C LYS A 2 -19.14 -53.47 -42.19
N SER A 3 -18.82 -52.46 -41.37
CA SER A 3 -19.14 -51.02 -41.52
C SER A 3 -20.51 -50.62 -40.90
N ILE A 4 -20.72 -49.48 -40.20
CA ILE A 4 -20.38 -48.06 -40.48
C ILE A 4 -20.57 -47.19 -39.19
N ILE A 5 -19.55 -46.38 -38.85
CA ILE A 5 -19.50 -44.94 -38.43
C ILE A 5 -20.33 -44.40 -37.23
N ALA A 6 -19.56 -43.91 -36.24
CA ALA A 6 -19.59 -42.68 -35.42
C ALA A 6 -20.91 -42.05 -34.90
N SER A 7 -20.90 -41.66 -33.62
CA SER A 7 -21.30 -40.29 -33.23
C SER A 7 -20.85 -39.92 -31.82
N SER A 8 -20.33 -38.70 -31.72
CA SER A 8 -19.83 -37.98 -30.54
C SER A 8 -20.93 -37.57 -29.57
N LEU A 9 -20.66 -37.64 -28.27
CA LEU A 9 -21.41 -36.88 -27.26
C LEU A 9 -20.43 -36.16 -26.33
N ILE A 10 -20.27 -34.86 -26.61
CA ILE A 10 -19.56 -33.92 -25.74
C ILE A 10 -20.53 -33.55 -24.62
N ALA A 11 -20.17 -33.88 -23.38
CA ALA A 11 -20.90 -33.39 -22.21
C ALA A 11 -20.52 -31.90 -22.00
N GLY A 12 -21.41 -31.00 -22.43
CA GLY A 12 -21.31 -29.58 -22.14
C GLY A 12 -21.56 -29.34 -20.65
N ILE A 13 -20.52 -28.99 -19.91
CA ILE A 13 -20.66 -28.52 -18.53
C ILE A 13 -21.04 -27.04 -18.65
N ALA A 14 -22.33 -26.73 -18.51
CA ALA A 14 -22.76 -25.36 -18.33
C ALA A 14 -22.31 -24.89 -16.94
N ALA A 15 -21.12 -24.27 -16.87
CA ALA A 15 -20.73 -23.51 -15.70
C ALA A 15 -21.65 -22.28 -15.65
N MET A 16 -22.66 -22.32 -14.78
CA MET A 16 -23.36 -21.10 -14.38
C MET A 16 -22.39 -20.29 -13.53
N SER A 17 -21.65 -19.38 -14.18
CA SER A 17 -21.01 -18.28 -13.46
C SER A 17 -22.13 -17.41 -12.91
N ALA A 18 -22.41 -17.55 -11.62
CA ALA A 18 -23.11 -16.50 -10.88
C ALA A 18 -22.23 -15.25 -11.00
N HIS A 19 -22.57 -14.37 -11.94
CA HIS A 19 -21.99 -13.04 -11.99
C HIS A 19 -22.46 -12.34 -10.72
N ALA A 20 -21.56 -12.20 -9.75
CA ALA A 20 -21.75 -11.29 -8.64
C ALA A 20 -21.80 -9.88 -9.24
N ASN A 21 -23.01 -9.38 -9.49
CA ASN A 21 -23.23 -7.98 -9.79
C ASN A 21 -22.99 -7.23 -8.47
N ALA A 22 -21.81 -6.63 -8.32
CA ALA A 22 -21.60 -5.65 -7.28
C ALA A 22 -22.53 -4.46 -7.58
N GLU A 23 -23.50 -4.21 -6.70
CA GLU A 23 -24.32 -3.02 -6.75
C GLU A 23 -23.42 -1.80 -6.57
N THR A 24 -23.06 -1.13 -7.66
CA THR A 24 -22.50 0.21 -7.59
C THR A 24 -23.64 1.16 -7.25
N SER A 25 -23.61 1.69 -6.02
CA SER A 25 -24.46 2.79 -5.57
C SER A 25 -24.50 3.89 -6.63
N THR A 26 -25.67 4.16 -7.20
CA THR A 26 -25.96 5.34 -8.03
C THR A 26 -26.07 6.59 -7.16
N GLY A 27 -25.06 6.83 -6.33
CA GLY A 27 -24.82 8.08 -5.64
C GLY A 27 -23.97 8.96 -6.55
N ASN A 28 -24.45 10.17 -6.83
CA ASN A 28 -23.79 11.18 -7.66
C ASN A 28 -22.55 11.79 -6.98
N GLU A 29 -21.78 10.97 -6.26
CA GLU A 29 -20.50 11.34 -5.70
C GLU A 29 -19.49 11.35 -6.84
N THR A 30 -18.96 12.52 -7.16
CA THR A 30 -17.75 12.64 -7.99
C THR A 30 -16.75 11.62 -7.44
N PRO A 31 -16.24 10.66 -8.25
CA PRO A 31 -15.29 9.67 -7.77
C PRO A 31 -14.15 10.42 -7.11
N LYS A 32 -13.92 10.20 -5.80
CA LYS A 32 -12.79 10.80 -5.09
C LYS A 32 -11.56 10.46 -5.92
N GLN A 33 -10.95 11.48 -6.51
CA GLN A 33 -9.85 11.28 -7.44
C GLN A 33 -8.74 10.60 -6.65
N GLN A 34 -8.52 9.31 -6.92
CA GLN A 34 -7.64 8.47 -6.11
C GLN A 34 -6.23 9.06 -6.19
N CYS A 35 -5.69 9.45 -5.04
CA CYS A 35 -4.36 10.03 -4.96
C CYS A 35 -3.36 8.92 -5.27
N ALA A 36 -2.88 8.79 -6.51
CA ALA A 36 -1.97 7.70 -6.89
C ALA A 36 -0.50 8.02 -6.55
N ILE A 37 -0.14 9.29 -6.68
CA ILE A 37 1.18 9.83 -6.37
C ILE A 37 0.98 11.01 -5.42
N ALA A 38 1.88 11.12 -4.44
CA ALA A 38 1.92 12.27 -3.56
C ALA A 38 3.37 12.68 -3.24
N TYR A 39 3.50 13.89 -2.70
CA TYR A 39 4.70 14.38 -2.05
C TYR A 39 4.48 14.42 -0.55
N VAL A 40 5.44 13.91 0.22
CA VAL A 40 5.35 13.87 1.69
C VAL A 40 6.47 14.68 2.33
N THR A 41 6.09 15.57 3.24
CA THR A 41 7.02 16.34 4.06
C THR A 41 6.62 16.17 5.52
N GLY A 42 7.35 15.36 6.27
CA GLY A 42 6.97 15.05 7.65
C GLY A 42 7.64 13.78 8.17
N ILE A 43 6.91 13.04 9.02
CA ILE A 43 7.39 11.81 9.64
C ILE A 43 6.48 10.66 9.24
N GLY A 44 7.08 9.60 8.72
CA GLY A 44 6.41 8.35 8.42
C GLY A 44 7.04 7.19 9.16
N GLY A 45 6.36 6.05 9.21
CA GLY A 45 6.91 4.85 9.80
C GLY A 45 5.91 3.69 9.78
N THR A 46 6.17 2.66 10.56
CA THR A 46 5.12 1.66 10.79
C THR A 46 3.94 2.29 11.53
N ALA A 47 2.73 1.76 11.36
CA ALA A 47 1.55 2.26 12.07
C ALA A 47 1.76 2.33 13.59
N GLN A 48 2.45 1.35 14.16
CA GLN A 48 2.77 1.33 15.59
C GLN A 48 3.80 2.40 15.96
N SER A 49 4.96 2.43 15.29
CA SER A 49 6.04 3.37 15.62
C SER A 49 5.64 4.83 15.35
N LEU A 50 4.82 5.09 14.32
CA LEU A 50 4.26 6.41 14.09
C LEU A 50 3.35 6.84 15.25
N ARG A 51 2.48 5.95 15.74
CA ARG A 51 1.60 6.24 16.88
C ARG A 51 2.41 6.56 18.14
N GLU A 52 3.42 5.75 18.42
CA GLU A 52 4.36 5.98 19.53
C GLU A 52 5.08 7.32 19.38
N TYR A 53 5.62 7.63 18.20
CA TYR A 53 6.22 8.94 17.89
C TYR A 53 5.25 10.10 18.16
N LEU A 54 4.02 10.02 17.63
CA LEU A 54 3.02 11.09 17.79
C LEU A 54 2.62 11.29 19.26
N SER A 55 2.61 10.22 20.05
CA SER A 55 2.32 10.25 21.50
C SER A 55 3.51 10.62 22.39
N SER A 56 4.74 10.59 21.85
CA SER A 56 5.95 10.89 22.60
C SER A 56 5.98 12.34 23.06
N SER A 57 6.32 12.55 24.35
CA SER A 57 6.55 13.88 24.91
C SER A 57 7.81 14.55 24.36
N ASN A 58 8.75 13.76 23.82
CA ASN A 58 9.95 14.25 23.14
C ASN A 58 10.11 13.55 21.79
N ARG A 59 9.47 14.12 20.78
CA ARG A 59 9.46 13.63 19.39
C ARG A 59 10.85 13.62 18.76
N TYR A 60 11.66 14.64 19.02
CA TYR A 60 13.03 14.73 18.48
C TYR A 60 13.89 13.55 18.94
N ARG A 61 13.85 13.25 20.24
CA ARG A 61 14.59 12.11 20.79
C ARG A 61 14.06 10.77 20.27
N TYR A 62 12.74 10.61 20.19
CA TYR A 62 12.15 9.38 19.64
C TYR A 62 12.62 9.13 18.20
N LEU A 63 12.62 10.15 17.34
CA LEU A 63 13.10 10.04 15.95
C LEU A 63 14.57 9.60 15.88
N ALA A 64 15.43 10.15 16.73
CA ALA A 64 16.85 9.81 16.76
C ALA A 64 17.11 8.38 17.29
N GLU A 65 16.32 7.93 18.28
CA GLU A 65 16.49 6.61 18.92
C GLU A 65 15.80 5.48 18.16
N ASN A 66 14.81 5.78 17.31
CA ASN A 66 13.98 4.78 16.62
C ASN A 66 13.96 5.00 15.10
N PRO A 67 15.14 5.05 14.42
CA PRO A 67 15.19 5.17 12.97
C PRO A 67 14.55 3.95 12.33
N ILE A 68 13.99 4.13 11.12
CA ILE A 68 13.36 3.04 10.40
C ILE A 68 14.39 1.94 10.11
N GLN A 69 14.05 0.71 10.44
CA GLN A 69 14.85 -0.47 10.20
C GLN A 69 13.97 -1.55 9.61
N CYS A 70 14.51 -2.33 8.67
CA CYS A 70 13.78 -3.40 8.00
C CYS A 70 14.67 -4.63 7.86
N LYS A 71 14.04 -5.80 7.82
CA LYS A 71 14.69 -7.04 7.38
C LYS A 71 14.77 -7.04 5.87
N LEU A 72 15.98 -7.23 5.34
CA LEU A 72 16.22 -7.36 3.92
C LEU A 72 16.35 -8.83 3.56
N SER A 73 15.58 -9.27 2.56
CA SER A 73 15.77 -10.58 1.95
C SER A 73 16.93 -10.59 0.96
N ASP A 74 17.32 -11.79 0.50
CA ASP A 74 18.42 -11.97 -0.44
C ASP A 74 18.14 -11.32 -1.81
N GLU A 75 16.87 -11.27 -2.21
CA GLU A 75 16.39 -10.55 -3.39
C GLU A 75 16.19 -9.04 -3.18
N GLY A 76 16.55 -8.51 -2.01
CA GLY A 76 16.52 -7.09 -1.72
C GLY A 76 15.14 -6.52 -1.40
N ARG A 77 14.19 -7.34 -0.93
CA ARG A 77 12.90 -6.83 -0.42
C ARG A 77 13.01 -6.46 1.05
N ALA A 78 12.54 -5.27 1.38
CA ALA A 78 12.37 -4.83 2.76
C ALA A 78 11.07 -5.38 3.34
N SER A 79 11.16 -5.95 4.55
CA SER A 79 10.04 -6.55 5.27
C SER A 79 10.21 -6.40 6.78
N GLY A 80 9.14 -6.64 7.54
CA GLY A 80 9.18 -6.62 9.01
C GLY A 80 9.78 -5.33 9.57
N CYS A 81 9.47 -4.19 8.94
CA CYS A 81 10.03 -2.91 9.32
C CYS A 81 9.53 -2.46 10.70
N VAL A 82 10.32 -1.63 11.38
CA VAL A 82 10.02 -0.96 12.65
C VAL A 82 10.63 0.44 12.64
N GLY A 83 10.15 1.33 13.51
CA GLY A 83 10.69 2.69 13.64
C GLY A 83 10.03 3.70 12.70
N VAL A 84 10.64 4.89 12.66
CA VAL A 84 10.16 6.07 11.92
C VAL A 84 11.27 6.68 11.08
N THR A 85 10.89 7.43 10.06
CA THR A 85 11.79 8.16 9.17
C THR A 85 11.26 9.54 8.85
N SER A 86 12.17 10.47 8.55
CA SER A 86 11.84 11.81 8.08
C SER A 86 11.79 11.84 6.56
N LEU A 87 10.71 12.38 6.02
CA LEU A 87 10.48 12.55 4.60
C LEU A 87 10.61 14.04 4.29
N ARG A 88 11.50 14.40 3.36
CA ARG A 88 11.81 15.79 3.02
C ARG A 88 11.36 16.10 1.60
N HIS A 89 10.05 16.21 1.42
CA HIS A 89 9.42 16.39 0.10
C HIS A 89 9.62 15.16 -0.81
N GLU A 90 9.45 13.97 -0.22
CA GLU A 90 9.64 12.71 -0.94
C GLU A 90 8.44 12.43 -1.84
N ARG A 91 8.69 12.14 -3.11
CA ARG A 91 7.66 11.65 -4.03
C ARG A 91 7.40 10.16 -3.76
N VAL A 92 6.18 9.83 -3.38
CA VAL A 92 5.76 8.48 -2.98
C VAL A 92 4.60 7.99 -3.85
N SER A 93 4.48 6.67 -3.95
CA SER A 93 3.27 6.05 -4.47
C SER A 93 2.31 5.78 -3.33
N VAL A 94 1.05 6.14 -3.48
CA VAL A 94 0.04 5.89 -2.45
C VAL A 94 -0.45 4.45 -2.58
N TYR A 95 -0.49 3.76 -1.46
CA TYR A 95 -0.96 2.38 -1.36
C TYR A 95 -2.41 2.32 -0.85
N ASP A 96 -2.76 3.16 0.13
CA ASP A 96 -4.10 3.26 0.70
C ASP A 96 -4.34 4.69 1.21
N ASP A 97 -5.45 5.29 0.78
CA ASP A 97 -5.89 6.64 1.15
C ASP A 97 -7.29 6.66 1.79
N SER A 98 -7.76 5.51 2.28
CA SER A 98 -9.10 5.35 2.87
C SER A 98 -9.26 5.97 4.28
N ASP A 99 -8.18 6.05 5.06
CA ASP A 99 -8.21 6.58 6.44
C ASP A 99 -8.16 8.11 6.48
N ASP A 100 -9.02 8.76 7.27
CA ASP A 100 -9.10 10.23 7.27
C ASP A 100 -7.90 10.92 7.96
N ALA A 101 -7.18 10.23 8.84
CA ALA A 101 -6.08 10.81 9.60
C ALA A 101 -4.70 10.52 8.98
N THR A 102 -4.57 9.41 8.27
CA THR A 102 -3.31 8.88 7.77
C THR A 102 -3.44 8.35 6.34
N MET A 103 -2.30 8.18 5.69
CA MET A 103 -2.21 7.52 4.39
C MET A 103 -1.11 6.47 4.44
N THR A 104 -1.33 5.35 3.76
CA THR A 104 -0.30 4.34 3.56
C THR A 104 0.37 4.59 2.22
N VAL A 105 1.70 4.70 2.21
CA VAL A 105 2.49 5.06 1.04
C VAL A 105 3.70 4.14 0.90
N VAL A 106 4.19 4.01 -0.33
CA VAL A 106 5.47 3.37 -0.65
C VAL A 106 6.52 4.48 -0.77
N ALA A 107 7.39 4.59 0.24
CA ALA A 107 8.49 5.53 0.26
C ALA A 107 9.83 4.80 0.04
N ARG A 108 10.78 5.50 -0.58
CA ARG A 108 12.17 5.04 -0.65
C ARG A 108 12.89 5.48 0.61
N VAL A 109 13.36 4.52 1.40
CA VAL A 109 14.06 4.78 2.66
C VAL A 109 15.48 4.26 2.58
N GLU A 110 16.42 5.02 3.14
CA GLU A 110 17.81 4.62 3.27
C GLU A 110 17.95 3.61 4.43
N LEU A 111 18.53 2.47 4.14
CA LEU A 111 18.89 1.41 5.08
C LEU A 111 20.38 1.08 4.89
N ASP A 112 20.96 0.26 5.77
CA ASP A 112 22.40 -0.05 5.81
C ASP A 112 23.02 -0.48 4.47
N ARG A 113 22.23 -1.11 3.58
CA ARG A 113 22.70 -1.68 2.31
C ARG A 113 22.23 -0.91 1.07
N GLY A 114 21.59 0.25 1.25
CA GLY A 114 21.10 1.09 0.17
C GLY A 114 19.68 1.59 0.39
N THR A 115 19.05 2.06 -0.68
CA THR A 115 17.70 2.63 -0.62
C THR A 115 16.67 1.60 -1.08
N TYR A 116 15.64 1.36 -0.26
CA TYR A 116 14.64 0.33 -0.51
C TYR A 116 13.22 0.91 -0.48
N PRO A 117 12.30 0.41 -1.32
CA PRO A 117 10.89 0.75 -1.20
C PRO A 117 10.30 0.09 0.04
N VAL A 118 9.66 0.88 0.90
CA VAL A 118 9.02 0.42 2.13
C VAL A 118 7.62 1.00 2.22
N ILE A 119 6.67 0.16 2.62
CA ILE A 119 5.31 0.58 2.93
C ILE A 119 5.32 1.19 4.34
N ILE A 120 4.99 2.47 4.43
CA ILE A 120 4.91 3.22 5.67
C ILE A 120 3.59 3.98 5.75
N VAL A 121 3.18 4.30 6.97
CA VAL A 121 2.06 5.18 7.26
C VAL A 121 2.60 6.59 7.48
N VAL A 122 1.88 7.60 6.99
CA VAL A 122 2.18 9.02 7.15
C VAL A 122 0.92 9.78 7.58
N PRO A 123 1.01 10.84 8.38
CA PRO A 123 -0.13 11.72 8.67
C PRO A 123 -0.66 12.37 7.39
N ARG A 124 -1.98 12.40 7.19
CA ARG A 124 -2.60 12.98 5.98
C ARG A 124 -2.23 14.46 5.79
N GLN A 125 -2.09 15.20 6.88
CA GLN A 125 -1.68 16.61 6.88
C GLN A 125 -0.27 16.84 6.30
N ASP A 126 0.58 15.81 6.26
CA ASP A 126 1.95 15.88 5.75
C ASP A 126 2.02 15.49 4.25
N VAL A 127 0.88 15.16 3.63
CA VAL A 127 0.76 14.64 2.26
C VAL A 127 0.16 15.71 1.33
N LYS A 128 0.77 15.86 0.15
CA LYS A 128 0.21 16.64 -0.96
C LYS A 128 0.10 15.74 -2.19
N CYS A 129 -1.13 15.47 -2.65
CA CYS A 129 -1.36 14.71 -3.87
C CYS A 129 -0.79 15.45 -5.09
N GLU A 130 -0.20 14.69 -6.01
CA GLU A 130 0.18 15.17 -7.35
C GLU A 130 -1.11 15.41 -8.15
N GLU A 131 -1.21 16.58 -8.81
CA GLU A 131 -2.37 16.98 -9.63
C GLU A 131 -2.35 16.34 -11.03
#